data_AF-A0A450VRW0-F1
#
_entry.id   AF-A0A450VRW0-F1
#
_cell.length_a   1.000
_cell.length_b   1.000
_cell.length_c   1.000
_cell.angle_alpha   90.00
_cell.angle_beta   90.00
_cell.angle_gamma   90.00
#
_symmetry.space_group_name_H-M   'P 1'
#
loop_
_entity.id
_entity.type
_entity.pdbx_description
1 polymer ?
#
loop_
_entity_poly.entity_id
_entity_poly.type
_entity_poly.pdbx_seq_one_letter_code
_entity_poly.pdbx_strand_id
1 'polypeptide(L)'
;MRQPPSLSSSSPSPRGFRPRVRWSQPIPVTRDTENEKCAECHGVEGFAVPLGEDGAAKKRHLSFNVEAFAESVHGKQKCVECHSDIEQLPHREDLQRAVDCVECHTERWREIRDDPKRYARANGSVRPSRRPKIT
;
A
#
# COMPACT_ATOMS: atom_id res chain seq x y z
N MET A 1 41.61 52.88 -27.17
CA MET A 1 40.43 52.00 -27.23
C MET A 1 39.97 51.64 -25.84
N ARG A 2 38.67 51.71 -25.55
CA ARG A 2 37.86 50.69 -24.85
C ARG A 2 36.45 51.24 -24.66
N GLN A 3 35.51 50.68 -25.41
CA GLN A 3 34.08 50.88 -25.20
C GLN A 3 33.68 50.30 -23.84
N PRO A 4 32.68 50.87 -23.13
CA PRO A 4 32.09 50.19 -21.97
C PRO A 4 31.33 48.93 -22.43
N PRO A 5 31.37 47.83 -21.66
CA PRO A 5 30.63 46.62 -22.01
C PRO A 5 29.11 46.85 -21.89
N SER A 6 28.40 46.28 -22.85
CA SER A 6 26.95 46.24 -22.94
C SER A 6 26.33 45.49 -21.74
N LEU A 7 25.31 46.11 -21.14
CA LEU A 7 24.44 45.46 -20.15
C LEU A 7 23.54 44.47 -20.88
N SER A 8 23.83 43.17 -20.77
CA SER A 8 22.94 42.10 -21.22
C SER A 8 21.87 41.86 -20.16
N SER A 9 20.66 42.35 -20.42
CA SER A 9 19.45 42.09 -19.66
C SER A 9 19.01 40.64 -19.85
N SER A 10 19.48 39.75 -18.99
CA SER A 10 18.96 38.39 -18.91
C SER A 10 17.78 38.35 -17.94
N SER A 11 16.57 38.52 -18.47
CA SER A 11 15.32 38.23 -17.75
C SER A 11 15.29 36.74 -17.35
N PRO A 12 15.07 36.37 -16.08
CA PRO A 12 14.86 34.98 -15.73
C PRO A 12 13.47 34.53 -16.22
N SER A 13 13.45 33.51 -17.09
CA SER A 13 12.23 32.78 -17.48
C SER A 13 11.42 32.33 -16.25
N PRO A 14 10.08 32.27 -16.36
CA PRO A 14 9.23 31.86 -15.24
C PRO A 14 9.48 30.38 -14.98
N ARG A 15 10.27 30.09 -13.94
CA ARG A 15 10.38 28.73 -13.43
C ARG A 15 9.00 28.35 -12.90
N GLY A 16 8.35 27.46 -13.65
CA GLY A 16 7.10 26.84 -13.27
C GLY A 16 7.18 26.36 -11.82
N PHE A 17 6.09 26.63 -11.10
CA PHE A 17 5.85 26.17 -9.75
C PHE A 17 5.84 24.64 -9.75
N ARG A 18 7.02 24.02 -9.59
CA ARG A 18 7.14 22.60 -9.25
C ARG A 18 7.08 22.56 -7.73
N PRO A 19 5.97 22.16 -7.10
CA PRO A 19 5.95 22.02 -5.65
C PRO A 19 7.04 21.01 -5.29
N ARG A 20 8.11 21.50 -4.67
CA ARG A 20 9.15 20.66 -4.11
C ARG A 20 8.51 19.99 -2.91
N VAL A 21 7.90 18.82 -3.12
CA VAL A 21 7.42 17.98 -2.03
C VAL A 21 8.62 17.77 -1.11
N ARG A 22 8.57 18.40 0.06
CA ARG A 22 9.65 18.39 1.03
C ARG A 22 9.49 17.09 1.80
N TRP A 23 10.11 16.00 1.32
CA TRP A 23 10.16 14.68 1.96
C TRP A 23 10.96 14.68 3.28
N SER A 24 10.82 15.71 4.10
CA SER A 24 11.64 15.95 5.30
C SER A 24 10.91 15.74 6.62
N GLN A 25 9.62 15.41 6.58
CA GLN A 25 8.80 15.25 7.78
C GLN A 25 8.02 13.93 7.66
N PRO A 26 8.05 13.07 8.69
CA PRO A 26 7.24 11.86 8.72
C PRO A 26 5.75 12.22 8.68
N ILE A 27 5.00 11.48 7.88
CA ILE A 27 3.56 11.65 7.71
C ILE A 27 2.88 10.65 8.64
N PRO A 28 2.03 11.07 9.58
CA PRO A 28 1.34 10.13 10.47
C PRO A 28 0.39 9.25 9.68
N VAL A 29 0.32 7.97 10.04
CA VAL A 29 -0.65 7.00 9.52
C VAL A 29 -1.77 6.83 10.53
N THR A 30 -2.99 6.88 10.03
CA THR A 30 -4.23 6.74 10.78
C THR A 30 -5.16 5.78 10.04
N ARG A 31 -6.30 5.43 10.66
CA ARG A 31 -7.33 4.61 10.01
C ARG A 31 -7.93 5.26 8.75
N ASP A 32 -7.78 6.58 8.61
CA ASP A 32 -8.27 7.33 7.45
C ASP A 32 -7.19 7.52 6.37
N THR A 33 -5.99 6.96 6.54
CA THR A 33 -4.94 7.06 5.53
C THR A 33 -5.36 6.30 4.26
N GLU A 34 -5.39 7.03 3.15
CA GLU A 34 -5.79 6.49 1.85
C GLU A 34 -4.69 5.61 1.22
N ASN A 35 -5.11 4.65 0.40
CA ASN A 35 -4.23 3.64 -0.21
C ASN A 35 -3.17 4.26 -1.11
N GLU A 36 -3.50 5.37 -1.77
CA GLU A 36 -2.60 6.12 -2.65
C GLU A 36 -1.34 6.55 -1.90
N LYS A 37 -1.45 6.87 -0.61
CA LYS A 37 -0.30 7.30 0.20
C LYS A 37 0.73 6.18 0.38
N CYS A 38 0.26 4.93 0.43
CA CYS A 38 1.11 3.75 0.46
C CYS A 38 1.67 3.45 -0.94
N ALA A 39 0.83 3.59 -1.96
CA ALA A 39 1.16 3.34 -3.35
C ALA A 39 2.16 4.35 -3.96
N GLU A 40 2.33 5.55 -3.37
CA GLU A 40 3.36 6.52 -3.77
C GLU A 40 4.77 5.90 -3.85
N CYS A 41 5.06 4.89 -3.01
CA CYS A 41 6.30 4.10 -3.10
C CYS A 41 6.02 2.65 -3.49
N HIS A 42 5.04 2.00 -2.86
CA HIS A 42 4.77 0.57 -3.09
C HIS A 42 4.04 0.27 -4.40
N GLY A 43 3.42 1.25 -5.06
CA GLY A 43 2.82 1.09 -6.38
C GLY A 43 3.80 1.31 -7.54
N VAL A 44 5.04 1.72 -7.24
CA VAL A 44 6.06 2.00 -8.26
C VAL A 44 6.73 0.69 -8.67
N GLU A 45 6.64 0.34 -9.96
CA GLU A 45 7.26 -0.88 -10.49
C GLU A 45 8.76 -0.94 -10.17
N GLY A 46 9.19 -2.07 -9.61
CA GLY A 46 10.58 -2.29 -9.24
C GLY A 46 11.03 -1.60 -7.96
N PHE A 47 10.13 -0.93 -7.23
CA PHE A 47 10.45 -0.38 -5.90
C PHE A 47 11.00 -1.47 -4.98
N ALA A 48 12.18 -1.20 -4.42
CA ALA A 48 12.91 -2.13 -3.60
C ALA A 48 13.84 -1.38 -2.65
N VAL A 49 14.03 -1.94 -1.46
CA VAL A 49 14.96 -1.43 -0.45
C VAL A 49 16.17 -2.36 -0.34
N PRO A 50 17.38 -1.84 -0.05
CA PRO A 50 18.54 -2.67 0.21
C PRO A 50 18.30 -3.54 1.46
N LEU A 51 18.88 -4.74 1.48
CA LEU A 51 19.03 -5.50 2.72
C LEU A 51 20.42 -5.22 3.30
N GLY A 52 20.52 -5.06 4.62
CA GLY A 52 21.79 -4.79 5.31
C GLY A 52 22.28 -3.34 5.20
N GLU A 53 23.17 -2.95 6.09
CA GLU A 53 23.61 -1.56 6.31
C GLU A 53 24.44 -1.00 5.14
N ASP A 54 25.15 -1.84 4.39
CA ASP A 54 26.15 -1.40 3.40
C ASP A 54 25.59 -1.26 1.98
N GLY A 55 24.30 -1.56 1.75
CA GLY A 55 23.66 -1.49 0.44
C GLY A 55 24.20 -2.47 -0.62
N ALA A 56 25.25 -3.23 -0.30
CA ALA A 56 25.86 -4.25 -1.14
C ALA A 56 25.10 -5.59 -1.14
N ALA A 57 24.11 -5.76 -0.25
CA ALA A 57 23.33 -6.98 -0.17
C ALA A 57 22.14 -6.99 -1.13
N LYS A 58 21.48 -8.17 -1.22
CA LYS A 58 20.28 -8.41 -2.03
C LYS A 58 19.22 -7.35 -1.72
N LYS A 59 18.42 -6.97 -2.71
CA LYS A 59 17.30 -6.03 -2.51
C LYS A 59 16.03 -6.79 -2.12
N ARG A 60 15.22 -6.21 -1.24
CA ARG A 60 13.84 -6.65 -1.01
C ARG A 60 12.92 -5.83 -1.91
N HIS A 61 12.30 -6.50 -2.88
CA HIS A 61 11.27 -5.88 -3.71
C HIS A 61 10.00 -5.68 -2.88
N LEU A 62 9.46 -4.46 -2.94
CA LEU A 62 8.31 -4.02 -2.15
C LEU A 62 7.18 -3.48 -3.04
N SER A 63 7.39 -3.43 -4.36
CA SER A 63 6.38 -3.00 -5.31
C SER A 63 5.25 -4.03 -5.46
N PHE A 64 4.01 -3.56 -5.61
CA PHE A 64 2.84 -4.35 -6.01
C PHE A 64 2.09 -3.67 -7.15
N ASN A 65 1.21 -4.42 -7.81
CA ASN A 65 0.35 -3.90 -8.88
C ASN A 65 -0.94 -3.32 -8.27
N VAL A 66 -1.13 -2.00 -8.41
CA VAL A 66 -2.24 -1.26 -7.79
C VAL A 66 -3.57 -1.63 -8.44
N GLU A 67 -3.59 -1.79 -9.76
CA GLU A 67 -4.78 -2.13 -10.53
C GLU A 67 -5.30 -3.53 -10.15
N ALA A 68 -4.41 -4.52 -10.09
CA ALA A 68 -4.74 -5.88 -9.69
C ALA A 68 -5.22 -5.95 -8.23
N PHE A 69 -4.68 -5.11 -7.34
CA PHE A 69 -5.18 -4.99 -5.98
C PHE A 69 -6.61 -4.42 -5.96
N ALA A 70 -6.86 -3.34 -6.72
CA ALA A 70 -8.18 -2.69 -6.80
C ALA A 70 -9.27 -3.61 -7.37
N GLU A 71 -8.90 -4.53 -8.26
CA GLU A 71 -9.80 -5.55 -8.83
C GLU A 71 -10.00 -6.78 -7.93
N SER A 72 -9.21 -6.92 -6.86
CA SER A 72 -9.29 -8.07 -5.96
C SER A 72 -10.53 -8.05 -5.05
N VAL A 73 -10.79 -9.16 -4.37
CA VAL A 73 -11.84 -9.24 -3.32
C VAL A 73 -11.59 -8.28 -2.14
N HIS A 74 -10.36 -7.77 -2.00
CA HIS A 74 -9.96 -6.80 -1.00
C HIS A 74 -9.76 -5.38 -1.56
N GLY A 75 -10.07 -5.12 -2.83
CA GLY A 75 -9.80 -3.83 -3.48
C GLY A 75 -10.55 -2.63 -2.86
N LYS A 76 -11.54 -2.88 -1.99
CA LYS A 76 -12.25 -1.87 -1.21
C LYS A 76 -11.67 -1.64 0.19
N GLN A 77 -10.78 -2.51 0.66
CA GLN A 77 -10.16 -2.38 1.97
C GLN A 77 -9.02 -1.36 1.92
N LYS A 78 -8.86 -0.57 2.99
CA LYS A 78 -7.69 0.27 3.13
C LYS A 78 -6.47 -0.54 3.53
N CYS A 79 -5.27 -0.14 3.11
CA CYS A 79 -4.01 -0.78 3.49
C CYS A 79 -3.89 -0.90 5.01
N VAL A 80 -4.27 0.17 5.73
CA VAL A 80 -4.21 0.29 7.19
C VAL A 80 -5.23 -0.59 7.95
N GLU A 81 -6.18 -1.22 7.26
CA GLU A 81 -7.09 -2.17 7.90
C GLU A 81 -6.40 -3.51 8.18
N CYS A 82 -5.45 -3.90 7.33
CA CYS A 82 -4.61 -5.09 7.53
C CYS A 82 -3.23 -4.73 8.11
N HIS A 83 -2.68 -3.57 7.73
CA HIS A 83 -1.42 -3.03 8.24
C HIS A 83 -1.66 -2.03 9.38
N SER A 84 -2.18 -2.55 10.50
CA SER A 84 -2.65 -1.75 11.64
C SER A 84 -1.53 -1.20 12.54
N ASP A 85 -0.29 -1.61 12.31
CA ASP A 85 0.90 -1.26 13.10
C ASP A 85 1.81 -0.21 12.42
N ILE A 86 1.42 0.28 11.24
CA ILE A 86 2.13 1.37 10.57
C ILE A 86 1.68 2.70 11.18
N GLU A 87 2.60 3.39 11.87
CA GLU A 87 2.31 4.65 12.56
C GLU A 87 2.71 5.90 11.75
N GLN A 88 3.66 5.77 10.83
CA GLN A 88 4.16 6.89 10.04
C GLN A 88 4.77 6.45 8.70
N LEU A 89 4.79 7.37 7.73
CA LEU A 89 5.47 7.21 6.44
C LEU A 89 6.63 8.23 6.31
N PRO A 90 7.80 7.84 5.80
CA PRO A 90 8.22 6.47 5.56
C PRO A 90 8.25 5.66 6.87
N HIS A 91 7.77 4.42 6.81
CA HIS A 91 7.80 3.53 7.98
C HIS A 91 9.18 2.90 8.13
N ARG A 92 9.48 2.40 9.33
CA ARG A 92 10.76 1.73 9.61
C ARG A 92 10.88 0.42 8.80
N GLU A 93 12.11 0.00 8.55
CA GLU A 93 12.42 -1.18 7.71
C GLU A 93 12.32 -2.51 8.48
N ASP A 94 12.26 -2.45 9.82
CA ASP A 94 12.27 -3.59 10.73
C ASP A 94 10.87 -4.14 11.08
N LEU A 95 9.81 -3.64 10.44
CA LEU A 95 8.46 -4.19 10.54
C LEU A 95 8.38 -5.54 9.80
N GLN A 96 8.88 -6.60 10.44
CA GLN A 96 8.64 -7.99 10.06
C GLN A 96 7.32 -8.46 10.69
N ARG A 97 6.17 -8.10 10.12
CA ARG A 97 4.90 -8.65 10.59
C ARG A 97 3.95 -9.03 9.47
N ALA A 98 3.39 -10.23 9.60
CA ALA A 98 2.36 -10.73 8.72
C ALA A 98 1.03 -10.03 9.04
N VAL A 99 0.25 -9.73 8.00
CA VAL A 99 -1.13 -9.27 8.14
C VAL A 99 -1.98 -10.39 8.77
N ASP A 100 -2.93 -10.03 9.62
CA ASP A 100 -3.89 -10.98 10.18
C ASP A 100 -5.13 -11.08 9.28
N CYS A 101 -5.32 -12.23 8.65
CA CYS A 101 -6.51 -12.52 7.85
C CYS A 101 -7.65 -13.11 8.70
N VAL A 102 -7.34 -13.73 9.83
CA VAL A 102 -8.26 -14.60 10.57
C VAL A 102 -9.29 -13.80 11.32
N GLU A 103 -8.94 -12.64 11.86
CA GLU A 103 -9.85 -11.80 12.64
C GLU A 103 -11.11 -11.43 11.82
N CYS A 104 -10.93 -10.72 10.71
CA CYS A 104 -12.02 -10.29 9.83
C CYS A 104 -12.80 -11.48 9.24
N HIS A 105 -12.10 -12.54 8.80
CA HIS A 105 -12.78 -13.71 8.24
C HIS A 105 -13.56 -14.52 9.28
N THR A 106 -13.11 -14.53 10.54
CA THR A 106 -13.86 -15.14 11.65
C THR A 106 -15.11 -14.33 11.97
N GLU A 107 -15.01 -13.01 12.04
CA GLU A 107 -16.16 -12.14 12.23
C GLU A 107 -17.18 -12.31 11.11
N ARG A 108 -16.73 -12.24 9.85
CA ARG A 108 -17.60 -12.46 8.69
C ARG A 108 -18.27 -13.83 8.70
N TRP A 109 -17.56 -14.88 9.12
CA TRP A 109 -18.14 -16.21 9.28
C TRP A 109 -19.24 -16.21 10.36
N ARG A 110 -19.02 -15.55 11.50
CA ARG A 110 -19.99 -15.48 12.60
C ARG A 110 -21.31 -14.82 12.17
N GLU A 111 -21.26 -13.84 11.27
CA GLU A 111 -22.43 -13.15 10.73
C GLU A 111 -23.28 -14.01 9.79
N ILE A 112 -22.66 -14.92 9.04
CA ILE A 112 -23.32 -15.64 7.94
C ILE A 112 -23.51 -17.14 8.21
N ARG A 113 -22.90 -17.70 9.26
CA ARG A 113 -22.89 -19.15 9.53
C ARG A 113 -24.28 -19.78 9.65
N ASP A 114 -25.26 -19.02 10.10
CA ASP A 114 -26.64 -19.48 10.28
C ASP A 114 -27.52 -19.21 9.04
N ASP A 115 -26.96 -18.62 7.97
CA ASP A 115 -27.60 -18.46 6.67
C ASP A 115 -26.92 -19.37 5.62
N PRO A 116 -27.49 -20.54 5.31
CA PRO A 116 -26.92 -21.50 4.38
C PRO A 116 -26.68 -20.95 2.97
N LYS A 117 -27.51 -19.99 2.52
CA LYS A 117 -27.39 -19.39 1.19
C LYS A 117 -26.23 -18.41 1.15
N ARG A 118 -26.07 -17.58 2.18
CA ARG A 118 -24.93 -16.65 2.30
C ARG A 118 -23.62 -17.41 2.51
N TYR A 119 -23.63 -18.45 3.34
CA TYR A 119 -22.47 -19.32 3.55
C TYR A 119 -22.01 -20.00 2.25
N ALA A 120 -22.93 -20.59 1.47
CA ALA A 120 -22.61 -21.24 0.20
C ALA A 120 -22.04 -20.26 -0.85
N ARG A 121 -22.49 -19.00 -0.85
CA ARG A 121 -21.95 -17.94 -1.72
C ARG A 121 -20.55 -17.49 -1.28
N ALA A 122 -20.32 -17.32 0.02
CA ALA A 122 -19.03 -16.87 0.55
C ALA A 122 -17.91 -17.90 0.35
N ASN A 123 -18.25 -19.20 0.41
CA ASN A 123 -17.29 -20.29 0.22
C ASN A 123 -17.25 -20.83 -1.21
N GLY A 124 -17.74 -20.07 -2.20
CA GLY A 124 -17.63 -20.41 -3.61
C GLY A 124 -18.17 -21.81 -3.96
N SER A 125 -19.49 -22.00 -3.93
CA SER A 125 -20.15 -23.21 -4.48
C SER A 125 -19.57 -24.56 -4.03
N VAL A 126 -18.98 -24.65 -2.83
CA VAL A 126 -18.71 -25.95 -2.21
C VAL A 126 -20.06 -26.58 -1.90
N ARG A 127 -20.44 -27.59 -2.71
CA ARG A 127 -21.61 -28.44 -2.43
C ARG A 127 -21.52 -28.85 -0.96
N PRO A 128 -22.59 -28.69 -0.15
CA PRO A 128 -22.53 -29.08 1.24
C PRO A 128 -22.11 -30.54 1.31
N SER A 129 -20.95 -30.80 1.92
CA SER A 129 -20.50 -32.17 2.20
C SER A 129 -21.61 -32.81 3.02
N ARG A 130 -22.38 -33.70 2.37
CA ARG A 130 -23.41 -34.47 3.05
C ARG A 130 -22.67 -35.26 4.12
N ARG A 131 -22.85 -34.89 5.39
CA ARG A 131 -22.47 -35.76 6.50
C ARG A 131 -23.10 -37.13 6.22
N PRO A 132 -22.33 -38.22 6.07
CA PRO A 132 -22.93 -39.53 5.97
C PRO A 132 -23.72 -39.76 7.26
N LYS A 133 -24.99 -40.16 7.13
CA LYS A 133 -25.74 -40.67 8.27
C LYS A 133 -25.02 -41.95 8.69
N ILE A 134 -24.37 -41.90 9.84
CA ILE A 134 -23.90 -43.10 10.52
C ILE A 134 -25.16 -43.83 10.96
N THR A 135 -25.47 -44.92 10.27
CA THR A 135 -26.43 -45.95 10.67
C THR A 135 -25.67 -47.25 10.75
#